data_AF-A0A926UTN7-F1
#
_entry.id   AF-A0A926UTN7-F1
#
_cell.length_a   1.000
_cell.length_b   1.000
_cell.length_c   1.000
_cell.angle_alpha   90.00
_cell.angle_beta   90.00
_cell.angle_gamma   90.00
#
_symmetry.space_group_name_H-M   'P 1'
#
loop_
_entity.id
_entity.type
_entity.pdbx_description
1 polymer ?
#
loop_
_entity_poly.entity_id
_entity_poly.type
_entity_poly.pdbx_seq_one_letter_code
_entity_poly.pdbx_strand_id
1 'polypeptide(L)' 'MTEHILQIGDVVTAKFPSPNPSGREQEGYRPAIVVGIPSRLGKMRFPLVVVAPMTTDLGQEWAGINSSLF' A
#
# COMPACT_ATOMS: atom_id res chain seq x y z
N MET A 1 -4.93 17.41 -19.02
CA MET A 1 -4.74 16.51 -17.87
C MET A 1 -4.33 17.38 -16.71
N THR A 2 -5.15 17.45 -15.67
CA THR A 2 -4.82 18.22 -14.46
C THR A 2 -3.80 17.42 -13.68
N GLU A 3 -2.65 18.02 -13.36
CA GLU A 3 -1.68 17.36 -12.48
C GLU A 3 -2.29 17.26 -11.08
N HIS A 4 -2.56 16.04 -10.63
CA HIS A 4 -2.97 15.77 -9.26
C HIS A 4 -1.73 15.48 -8.42
N ILE A 5 -1.42 16.40 -7.52
CA ILE A 5 -0.36 16.20 -6.53
C ILE A 5 -0.83 15.15 -5.53
N LEU A 6 -0.14 14.02 -5.47
CA LEU A 6 -0.46 12.91 -4.59
C LEU A 6 -0.57 13.34 -3.12
N GLN A 7 -1.66 12.94 -2.47
CA GLN A 7 -1.97 13.19 -1.07
C GLN A 7 -2.10 11.90 -0.28
N ILE A 8 -1.88 11.99 1.04
CA ILE A 8 -2.26 10.92 1.97
C ILE A 8 -3.78 10.78 1.92
N GLY A 9 -4.27 9.55 1.79
CA GLY A 9 -5.68 9.23 1.59
C GLY A 9 -6.08 8.99 0.14
N ASP A 10 -5.27 9.39 -0.85
CA ASP A 10 -5.53 9.08 -2.25
C ASP A 10 -5.51 7.56 -2.47
N VAL A 11 -6.45 7.06 -3.29
CA VAL A 11 -6.45 5.69 -3.78
C VAL A 11 -5.76 5.66 -5.14
N VAL A 12 -4.70 4.86 -5.24
CA VAL A 12 -3.91 4.69 -6.46
C VAL A 12 -3.83 3.22 -6.85
N THR A 13 -3.57 2.97 -8.14
CA THR A 13 -3.18 1.63 -8.59
C THR A 13 -1.67 1.47 -8.44
N ALA A 14 -1.24 0.56 -7.56
CA ALA A 14 0.17 0.24 -7.35
C ALA A 14 0.49 -1.15 -7.92
N LYS A 15 1.69 -1.32 -8.47
CA LYS A 15 2.22 -2.62 -8.89
C LYS A 15 3.07 -3.21 -7.78
N PHE A 16 2.58 -4.26 -7.14
CA PHE A 16 3.34 -5.03 -6.17
C PHE A 16 4.12 -6.15 -6.87
N PRO A 17 5.41 -6.33 -6.58
CA PRO A 17 6.23 -7.36 -7.20
C PRO A 17 5.74 -8.76 -6.79
N SER A 18 5.96 -9.74 -7.66
CA SER A 18 5.76 -11.13 -7.28
C SER A 18 6.85 -11.55 -6.28
N PRO A 19 6.49 -12.19 -5.15
CA PRO A 19 7.44 -12.61 -4.15
C PRO A 19 8.29 -13.80 -4.65
N ASN A 20 9.57 -13.81 -4.28
CA ASN A 20 10.46 -14.95 -4.49
C ASN A 20 11.38 -15.11 -3.26
N PRO A 21 11.17 -16.13 -2.38
CA PRO A 21 10.17 -17.21 -2.48
C PRO A 21 8.73 -16.72 -2.30
N SER A 22 7.74 -17.55 -2.64
CA SER A 22 6.32 -17.19 -2.48
C SER A 22 5.95 -16.95 -1.01
N GLY A 23 5.13 -15.93 -0.78
CA GLY A 23 4.71 -15.49 0.56
C GLY A 23 3.23 -15.12 0.60
N ARG A 24 2.82 -14.40 1.66
CA ARG A 24 1.44 -13.88 1.82
C ARG A 24 1.34 -12.39 1.48
N GLU A 25 2.37 -11.81 0.89
CA GLU A 25 2.38 -10.42 0.46
C GLU A 25 1.43 -10.22 -0.72
N GLN A 26 0.87 -9.01 -0.84
CA GLN A 26 0.06 -8.64 -2.00
C GLN A 26 0.95 -8.54 -3.25
N GLU A 27 0.44 -8.99 -4.38
CA GLU A 27 1.16 -8.99 -5.66
C GLU A 27 0.27 -8.50 -6.82
N GLY A 28 0.92 -8.03 -7.89
CA GLY A 28 0.27 -7.53 -9.10
C GLY A 28 -0.24 -6.09 -8.97
N TYR A 29 -1.07 -5.66 -9.92
CA TYR A 29 -1.72 -4.35 -9.83
C TYR A 29 -2.89 -4.42 -8.86
N ARG A 30 -2.83 -3.61 -7.79
CA ARG A 30 -3.88 -3.52 -6.76
C ARG A 30 -4.18 -2.07 -6.43
N PRO A 31 -5.43 -1.75 -6.06
CA PRO A 31 -5.73 -0.49 -5.39
C PRO A 31 -4.96 -0.43 -4.07
N ALA A 32 -4.44 0.75 -3.73
CA ALA A 32 -3.74 1.01 -2.48
C ALA A 32 -3.99 2.44 -2.00
N ILE A 33 -4.13 2.61 -0.70
CA ILE A 33 -4.31 3.93 -0.07
C ILE A 33 -2.93 4.50 0.25
N VAL A 34 -2.66 5.74 -0.14
CA VAL A 34 -1.43 6.43 0.26
C VAL A 34 -1.49 6.74 1.77
N VAL A 35 -0.53 6.21 2.52
CA VAL A 35 -0.42 6.43 3.98
C VAL A 35 0.81 7.25 4.38
N GLY A 36 1.74 7.47 3.45
CA GLY A 36 2.93 8.27 3.73
C GLY A 36 3.60 8.81 2.47
N ILE A 37 4.11 10.03 2.58
CA ILE A 37 4.87 10.72 1.52
C ILE A 37 6.20 11.17 2.13
N PRO A 38 7.22 10.29 2.18
CA PRO A 38 8.48 10.55 2.88
C PRO A 38 9.24 11.80 2.42
N SER A 39 9.06 12.26 1.17
CA SER A 39 9.66 13.50 0.67
C SER A 39 9.23 14.76 1.44
N ARG A 40 8.13 14.69 2.20
CA ARG A 40 7.69 15.77 3.10
C ARG A 40 8.47 15.83 4.42
N LEU A 41 9.23 14.79 4.75
CA LEU A 41 10.02 14.71 5.98
C LEU A 41 11.50 15.09 5.78
N GLY A 42 11.98 15.11 4.54
CA GLY A 42 13.36 15.46 4.23
C GLY A 42 13.82 14.99 2.85
N LYS A 43 15.12 15.11 2.60
CA LYS A 43 15.73 14.68 1.34
C LYS A 43 15.79 13.16 1.27
N MET A 44 15.12 12.58 0.28
CA MET A 44 15.10 11.14 0.08
C MET A 44 16.29 10.67 -0.75
N ARG A 45 16.82 9.48 -0.43
CA ARG A 45 17.80 8.78 -1.29
C ARG A 45 17.16 8.30 -2.59
N PHE A 46 15.88 7.90 -2.54
CA PHE A 46 15.09 7.44 -3.67
C PHE A 46 13.66 7.98 -3.59
N PRO A 47 12.99 8.26 -4.72
CA PRO A 47 11.56 8.59 -4.72
C PRO A 47 10.75 7.44 -4.15
N LEU A 48 9.94 7.72 -3.12
CA LEU A 48 9.20 6.72 -2.36
C LEU A 48 7.81 7.26 -2.00
N VAL A 49 6.85 6.36 -1.96
CA VAL A 49 5.52 6.54 -1.36
C VAL A 49 5.24 5.30 -0.51
N VAL A 50 4.58 5.49 0.62
CA VAL A 50 4.14 4.40 1.49
C VAL A 50 2.64 4.21 1.27
N VAL A 51 2.23 2.97 0.98
CA VAL A 51 0.84 2.64 0.66
C VAL A 51 0.36 1.42 1.46
N ALA A 52 -0.93 1.39 1.77
CA ALA A 52 -1.62 0.21 2.30
C ALA A 52 -2.40 -0.46 1.16
N PRO A 53 -2.07 -1.70 0.76
CA PRO A 53 -2.79 -2.39 -0.31
C PRO A 53 -4.21 -2.74 0.12
N MET A 54 -5.15 -2.63 -0.82
CA MET A 54 -6.54 -3.04 -0.65
C MET A 54 -6.78 -4.38 -1.33
N THR A 55 -7.67 -5.18 -0.75
CA THR A 55 -8.11 -6.45 -1.34
C THR A 55 -9.62 -6.56 -1.26
N THR A 56 -10.22 -7.23 -2.25
CA THR A 56 -11.64 -7.61 -2.23
C THR A 56 -11.87 -8.94 -1.49
N ASP A 57 -10.79 -9.63 -1.09
CA ASP A 57 -10.88 -10.84 -0.30
C ASP A 57 -11.27 -10.51 1.15
N LEU A 58 -12.50 -10.87 1.50
CA LEU A 58 -13.08 -10.71 2.82
C LEU A 58 -12.77 -11.91 3.75
N GLY A 59 -12.16 -12.98 3.23
CA GLY A 59 -11.84 -14.22 3.94
C GLY A 59 -10.60 -14.15 4.82
N GLN A 60 -10.31 -13.00 5.41
CA GLN A 60 -9.17 -12.81 6.30
C GLN A 60 -9.50 -13.23 7.73
N GLU A 61 -9.87 -14.49 7.96
CA GLU A 61 -10.10 -15.02 9.32
C GLU A 61 -8.91 -14.71 10.25
N TRP A 62 -7.68 -14.72 9.72
CA TRP A 62 -6.47 -14.36 10.46
C TRP A 62 -6.49 -12.93 11.01
N ALA A 63 -7.12 -11.97 10.32
CA ALA A 63 -7.26 -10.59 10.78
C ALA A 63 -8.28 -10.48 11.93
N GLY A 64 -9.31 -11.34 11.93
CA GLY A 64 -10.28 -11.45 13.02
C GLY A 64 -9.77 -12.20 14.26
N ILE A 65 -8.82 -13.13 14.08
CA ILE A 65 -8.25 -13.94 15.19
C ILE A 65 -7.35 -13.10 16.10
N ASN A 66 -6.80 -11.98 15.62
CA ASN A 66 -5.93 -11.12 16.41
C ASN A 66 -6.57 -9.75 16.71
N SER A 67 -7.62 -9.78 17.55
CA SER A 67 -8.34 -8.59 18.04
C SER A 67 -7.50 -7.59 18.84
N SER A 68 -6.20 -7.85 19.05
CA SER A 68 -5.27 -6.95 19.74
C SER A 68 -4.56 -5.96 18.82
N LEU A 69 -4.75 -6.07 17.49
CA LEU A 69 -4.13 -5.20 16.48
C LEU A 69 -5.04 -4.07 15.98
N PHE A 70 -6.26 -3.95 16.49
CA PHE A 70 -7.19 -2.85 16.24
C PHE A 70 -7.70 -2.26 17.55
#